data_AF-A0A254R4H5-F1
#
_entry.id   AF-A0A254R4H5-F1
#
_cell.length_a   1.000
_cell.length_b   1.000
_cell.length_c   1.000
_cell.angle_alpha   90.00
_cell.angle_beta   90.00
_cell.angle_gamma   90.00
#
_symmetry.space_group_name_H-M   'P 1'
#
loop_
_entity.id
_entity.type
_entity.pdbx_description
1 polymer ?
#
loop_
_entity_poly.entity_id
_entity_poly.type
_entity_poly.pdbx_seq_one_letter_code
_entity_poly.pdbx_strand_id
1 'polypeptide(L)'
;MTHALITAATMIALAIGPLTLLSGPAPDDGVVLVVVPPWRDSAAILAAAGMRPVGPVQAPFAVLAAGAPGSAKALTGVWAVIGAGRIAAICGVRTNG
;
A
#
# COMPACT_ATOMS: atom_id res chain seq x y z
N MET A 1 -35.06 -15.59 0.89
CA MET A 1 -33.91 -16.00 0.03
C MET A 1 -33.25 -14.80 -0.65
N THR A 2 -33.98 -13.84 -1.21
CA THR A 2 -33.43 -12.61 -1.85
C THR A 2 -32.60 -11.71 -0.91
N HIS A 3 -33.00 -11.54 0.35
CA HIS A 3 -32.25 -10.72 1.31
C HIS A 3 -30.86 -11.29 1.63
N ALA A 4 -30.75 -12.61 1.78
CA ALA A 4 -29.47 -13.27 2.02
C ALA A 4 -28.49 -13.11 0.85
N LEU A 5 -29.00 -13.12 -0.39
CA LEU A 5 -28.20 -12.88 -1.60
C LEU A 5 -27.68 -11.44 -1.67
N ILE A 6 -28.50 -10.46 -1.30
CA ILE A 6 -28.09 -9.05 -1.28
C ILE A 6 -27.00 -8.83 -0.22
N THR A 7 -27.20 -9.31 1.00
CA THR A 7 -26.20 -9.16 2.08
C THR A 7 -24.88 -9.83 1.72
N ALA A 8 -24.93 -11.03 1.14
CA ALA A 8 -23.74 -11.73 0.67
C ALA A 8 -23.03 -10.95 -0.44
N ALA A 9 -23.77 -10.46 -1.45
CA ALA A 9 -23.21 -9.66 -2.54
C ALA A 9 -22.56 -8.36 -2.04
N THR A 10 -23.16 -7.67 -1.07
CA THR A 10 -22.59 -6.46 -0.48
C THR A 10 -21.31 -6.77 0.28
N MET A 11 -21.28 -7.83 1.11
CA MET A 11 -20.08 -8.23 1.85
C MET A 11 -18.94 -8.62 0.90
N ILE A 12 -19.26 -9.34 -0.17
CA ILE A 12 -18.30 -9.73 -1.21
C ILE A 12 -17.75 -8.49 -1.92
N ALA A 13 -18.61 -7.56 -2.34
CA ALA A 13 -18.16 -6.33 -3.00
C ALA A 13 -17.25 -5.48 -2.08
N LEU A 14 -17.60 -5.40 -0.79
CA LEU A 14 -16.81 -4.67 0.20
C LEU A 14 -15.43 -5.30 0.45
N ALA A 15 -15.34 -6.63 0.39
CA ALA A 15 -14.08 -7.35 0.54
C ALA A 15 -13.20 -7.28 -0.73
N ILE A 16 -13.80 -7.39 -1.92
CA ILE A 16 -13.05 -7.44 -3.19
C ILE A 16 -12.39 -6.08 -3.52
N GLY A 17 -13.06 -4.96 -3.25
CA GLY A 17 -12.53 -3.63 -3.55
C GLY A 17 -11.10 -3.42 -3.01
N PRO A 18 -10.87 -3.53 -1.68
CA PRO A 18 -9.55 -3.45 -1.08
C PRO A 18 -8.57 -4.49 -1.61
N LEU A 19 -9.03 -5.73 -1.86
CA LEU A 19 -8.17 -6.79 -2.41
C LEU A 19 -7.58 -6.41 -3.76
N THR A 20 -8.35 -5.77 -4.66
CA THR A 20 -7.80 -5.29 -5.94
C THR A 20 -6.71 -4.22 -5.77
N LEU A 21 -6.73 -3.45 -4.67
CA LEU A 21 -5.66 -2.51 -4.30
C LEU A 21 -4.38 -3.23 -3.88
N LEU A 22 -4.43 -4.49 -3.47
CA LEU A 22 -3.26 -5.28 -3.11
C LEU A 22 -2.77 -6.17 -4.27
N SER A 23 -3.65 -6.60 -5.17
CA SER A 23 -3.34 -7.53 -6.27
C SER A 23 -2.79 -6.85 -7.54
N GLY A 24 -1.88 -5.88 -7.40
CA GLY A 24 -1.24 -5.18 -8.53
C GLY A 24 0.19 -5.65 -8.77
N PRO A 25 0.80 -5.30 -9.93
CA PRO A 25 2.24 -5.44 -10.12
C PRO A 25 3.00 -4.75 -8.99
N ALA A 26 4.13 -5.33 -8.57
CA ALA A 26 4.99 -4.70 -7.58
C ALA A 26 5.36 -3.29 -8.06
N PRO A 27 5.16 -2.25 -7.24
CA PRO A 27 5.48 -0.88 -7.65
C PRO A 27 6.97 -0.76 -8.00
N ASP A 28 7.27 -0.09 -9.11
CA ASP A 28 8.65 0.17 -9.55
C ASP A 28 9.02 1.67 -9.51
N ASP A 29 8.05 2.51 -9.14
CA ASP A 29 8.07 3.97 -9.35
C ASP A 29 8.95 4.74 -8.34
N GLY A 30 9.82 4.04 -7.61
CA GLY A 30 10.72 4.62 -6.60
C GLY A 30 10.03 5.17 -5.34
N VAL A 31 8.74 5.50 -5.38
CA VAL A 31 7.94 5.92 -4.21
C VAL A 31 6.77 4.97 -3.98
N VAL A 32 6.65 4.47 -2.76
CA VAL A 32 5.62 3.50 -2.35
C VAL A 32 5.03 3.86 -0.99
N LEU A 33 3.76 3.55 -0.80
CA LEU A 33 3.13 3.47 0.51
C LEU A 33 3.32 2.07 1.07
N VAL A 34 4.00 1.97 2.20
CA VAL A 34 4.27 0.70 2.89
C VAL A 34 3.33 0.60 4.09
N VAL A 35 2.51 -0.44 4.13
CA VAL A 35 1.62 -0.73 5.26
C VAL A 35 2.31 -1.72 6.18
N VAL A 36 2.56 -1.29 7.42
CA VAL A 36 3.37 -2.01 8.41
C VAL A 36 2.50 -2.28 9.65
N PRO A 37 2.61 -3.46 10.28
CA PRO A 37 1.99 -3.67 11.58
C PRO A 37 2.52 -2.64 12.59
N PRO A 38 1.67 -2.05 13.46
CA PRO A 38 2.07 -0.92 14.31
C PRO A 38 3.06 -1.31 15.41
N TRP A 39 3.20 -2.61 15.68
CA TRP A 39 4.17 -3.19 16.62
C TRP A 39 5.54 -3.45 16.00
N ARG A 40 5.77 -3.08 14.74
CA ARG A 40 7.04 -3.25 14.03
C ARG A 40 7.68 -1.88 13.78
N ASP A 41 9.00 -1.84 13.83
CA ASP A 41 9.77 -0.64 13.50
C ASP A 41 9.82 -0.46 11.97
N SER A 42 8.98 0.46 11.48
CA SER A 42 8.91 0.78 10.06
C SER A 42 10.22 1.39 9.54
N ALA A 43 10.94 2.18 10.34
CA ALA A 43 12.19 2.80 9.91
C ALA A 43 13.28 1.73 9.69
N ALA A 44 13.38 0.75 10.60
CA ALA A 44 14.31 -0.37 10.45
C ALA A 44 13.99 -1.22 9.21
N ILE A 45 12.71 -1.49 8.96
CA ILE A 45 12.26 -2.24 7.77
C ILE A 45 12.63 -1.50 6.48
N LEU A 46 12.36 -0.19 6.41
CA LEU A 46 12.69 0.63 5.24
C LEU A 46 14.20 0.69 5.02
N ALA A 47 14.99 0.91 6.08
CA ALA A 47 16.44 0.98 5.99
C ALA A 47 17.05 -0.34 5.48
N ALA A 48 16.54 -1.49 5.93
CA ALA A 48 16.98 -2.80 5.44
C ALA A 48 16.70 -3.02 3.95
N ALA A 49 15.65 -2.38 3.41
CA ALA A 49 15.33 -2.38 1.98
C ALA A 49 16.04 -1.27 1.18
N GLY A 50 16.92 -0.47 1.81
CA GLY A 50 17.58 0.66 1.15
C GLY A 50 16.62 1.83 0.83
N MET A 51 15.51 1.92 1.55
CA MET A 51 14.48 2.95 1.37
C MET A 51 14.49 3.94 2.54
N ARG A 52 13.94 5.13 2.31
CA ARG A 52 13.78 6.19 3.31
C ARG A 52 12.33 6.66 3.41
N PRO A 53 11.84 7.03 4.60
CA PRO A 53 10.53 7.65 4.73
C PRO A 53 10.47 9.00 4.00
N VAL A 54 9.30 9.33 3.48
CA VAL A 54 9.00 10.58 2.78
C VAL A 54 7.75 11.20 3.37
N GLY A 55 7.82 12.49 3.68
CA GLY A 55 6.69 13.27 4.16
C GLY A 55 6.81 13.68 5.64
N PRO A 56 6.06 14.71 6.05
CA PRO A 56 6.18 15.31 7.37
C PRO A 56 5.51 14.50 8.49
N VAL A 57 4.54 13.65 8.14
CA VAL A 57 3.73 12.90 9.11
C VAL A 57 3.64 11.44 8.67
N GLN A 58 3.84 10.52 9.62
CA GLN A 58 3.65 9.10 9.42
C GLN A 58 2.31 8.66 10.00
N ALA A 59 1.60 7.80 9.29
CA ALA A 59 0.37 7.19 9.82
C ALA A 59 0.73 6.04 10.75
N PRO A 60 -0.14 5.68 11.72
CA PRO A 60 0.14 4.60 12.68
C PRO A 60 0.46 3.24 12.05
N PHE A 61 -0.06 3.01 10.83
CA PHE A 61 0.05 1.74 10.11
C PHE A 61 0.75 1.89 8.76
N ALA A 62 1.10 3.10 8.33
CA ALA A 62 1.55 3.32 6.97
C ALA A 62 2.59 4.44 6.89
N VAL A 63 3.62 4.18 6.09
CA VAL A 63 4.71 5.11 5.83
C VAL A 63 4.90 5.22 4.32
N LEU A 64 4.88 6.45 3.82
CA LEU A 64 5.31 6.73 2.46
C LEU A 64 6.83 6.67 2.43
N ALA A 65 7.41 5.95 1.47
CA ALA A 65 8.84 5.72 1.40
C ALA A 65 9.35 5.84 -0.04
N ALA A 66 10.60 6.29 -0.18
CA ALA A 66 11.30 6.37 -1.45
C ALA A 66 12.59 5.54 -1.45
N GLY A 67 12.91 4.95 -2.58
CA GLY A 67 14.12 4.18 -2.83
C GLY A 67 14.44 4.11 -4.33
N ALA A 68 15.47 3.35 -4.68
CA ALA A 68 15.76 3.05 -6.08
C ALA A 68 14.65 2.17 -6.69
N PRO A 69 14.47 2.15 -8.02
CA PRO A 69 13.59 1.19 -8.69
C PRO A 69 13.87 -0.24 -8.21
N GLY A 70 12.81 -1.00 -7.95
CA GLY A 70 12.88 -2.36 -7.40
C GLY A 70 13.22 -2.50 -5.90
N SER A 71 13.64 -1.44 -5.19
CA SER A 71 13.99 -1.52 -3.75
C SER A 71 12.83 -2.03 -2.87
N ALA A 72 11.59 -1.72 -3.26
CA ALA A 72 10.38 -2.21 -2.59
C ALA A 72 10.26 -3.75 -2.56
N LYS A 73 10.90 -4.48 -3.48
CA LYS A 73 10.91 -5.95 -3.51
C LYS A 73 11.68 -6.57 -2.33
N ALA A 74 12.58 -5.80 -1.70
CA ALA A 74 13.33 -6.25 -0.53
C ALA A 74 12.56 -6.09 0.79
N LEU A 75 11.38 -5.45 0.77
CA LEU A 75 10.55 -5.32 1.96
C LEU A 75 10.02 -6.68 2.43
N THR A 76 10.18 -6.95 3.72
CA THR A 76 9.67 -8.15 4.38
C THR A 76 8.94 -7.77 5.66
N GLY A 77 7.96 -8.59 6.08
CA GLY A 77 7.20 -8.36 7.31
C GLY A 77 6.25 -7.14 7.25
N VAL A 78 5.91 -6.68 6.04
CA VAL A 78 4.92 -5.65 5.78
C VAL A 78 3.59 -6.28 5.36
N TRP A 79 2.47 -5.62 5.64
CA TRP A 79 1.14 -6.10 5.23
C TRP A 79 0.85 -5.82 3.75
N ALA A 80 1.30 -4.68 3.25
CA ALA A 80 1.10 -4.30 1.85
C ALA A 80 2.14 -3.28 1.38
N VAL A 81 2.35 -3.25 0.07
CA VAL A 81 3.14 -2.22 -0.61
C VAL A 81 2.32 -1.71 -1.79
N ILE A 82 2.03 -0.41 -1.81
CA ILE A 82 1.14 0.22 -2.79
C ILE A 82 1.92 1.33 -3.50
N GLY A 83 1.88 1.34 -4.84
CA GLY A 83 2.58 2.36 -5.63
C GLY A 83 2.00 3.76 -5.44
N ALA A 84 2.85 4.78 -5.46
CA ALA A 84 2.42 6.17 -5.25
C ALA A 84 1.35 6.62 -6.25
N GLY A 85 1.40 6.18 -7.52
CA GLY A 85 0.38 6.53 -8.51
C GLY A 85 -1.03 6.02 -8.16
N ARG A 86 -1.13 4.85 -7.51
CA ARG A 86 -2.43 4.30 -7.07
C ARG A 86 -3.00 5.08 -5.89
N ILE A 87 -2.14 5.53 -4.98
CA ILE A 87 -2.54 6.39 -3.87
C ILE A 87 -2.95 7.78 -4.39
N ALA A 88 -2.17 8.35 -5.31
CA ALA A 88 -2.47 9.64 -5.94
C ALA A 88 -3.82 9.61 -6.68
N ALA A 89 -4.16 8.49 -7.33
CA ALA A 89 -5.45 8.33 -8.01
C ALA A 89 -6.65 8.45 -7.06
N ILE A 90 -6.52 7.98 -5.80
CA ILE A 90 -7.56 8.14 -4.77
C ILE A 90 -7.72 9.62 -4.39
N CYS A 91 -6.64 10.40 -4.45
CA CYS A 91 -6.66 11.84 -4.26
C CYS A 91 -7.15 12.63 -5.49
N GLY A 92 -7.54 11.96 -6.59
CA GLY A 92 -7.90 12.61 -7.85
C GLY A 92 -6.70 13.18 -8.63
N VAL A 93 -5.47 12.87 -8.20
CA VAL A 93 -4.23 13.30 -8.85
C VAL A 93 -3.72 12.18 -9.75
N ARG A 94 -3.48 12.47 -11.03
CA ARG A 94 -2.79 11.54 -11.93
C ARG A 94 -1.30 11.87 -11.95
N THR A 95 -0.48 10.94 -11.46
CA THR A 95 0.96 10.99 -11.68
C THR A 95 1.21 10.52 -13.11
N ASN A 96 1.74 11.39 -13.97
CA ASN A 96 2.28 10.95 -15.26
C ASN A 96 3.51 10.10 -14.90
N GLY A 97 3.45 8.80 -15.21
CA GLY A 97 4.55 7.85 -14.99
C GLY A 97 5.79 8.23 -15.79
#